data_AF-A0A7S3T4G7-F1
#
_entry.id   AF-A0A7S3T4G7-F1
#
_cell.length_a   1.000
_cell.length_b   1.000
_cell.length_c   1.000
_cell.angle_alpha   90.00
_cell.angle_beta   90.00
_cell.angle_gamma   90.00
#
_symmetry.space_group_name_H-M   'P 1'
#
loop_
_entity.id
_entity.type
_entity.pdbx_description
1 polymer ?
#
loop_
_entity_poly.entity_id
_entity_poly.type
_entity_poly.pdbx_seq_one_letter_code
_entity_poly.pdbx_strand_id
1 'polypeptide(L)'
;LNMRRRGSEPEAFRSDDEAGKLRIHERAEALLKRKDEWMSLVSQSGRERCEGQLDQILLDLGDPPDPTTHPSDVALWVAALINPIPALGVALEIRPAVLCACDADERIDAVERALDDSIARLAQRMDGG
;
A
#
# COMPACT_ATOMS: atom_id res chain seq x y z
N LEU A 1 37.24 -37.63 -24.26
CA LEU A 1 36.80 -36.24 -24.53
C LEU A 1 35.41 -36.08 -23.91
N ASN A 2 35.35 -35.68 -22.63
CA ASN A 2 34.11 -35.72 -21.85
C ASN A 2 33.25 -34.47 -22.11
N MET A 3 31.96 -34.73 -22.30
CA MET A 3 30.87 -33.80 -22.58
C MET A 3 30.75 -32.70 -21.51
N ARG A 4 30.63 -31.44 -21.95
CA ARG A 4 30.07 -30.36 -21.11
C ARG A 4 28.54 -30.45 -21.16
N ARG A 5 27.90 -30.98 -20.11
CA ARG A 5 26.47 -30.74 -19.87
C ARG A 5 26.32 -29.29 -19.40
N ARG A 6 25.61 -28.45 -20.15
CA ARG A 6 25.02 -27.22 -19.61
C ARG A 6 23.93 -27.67 -18.63
N GLY A 7 24.08 -27.32 -17.36
CA GLY A 7 23.02 -27.52 -16.38
C GLY A 7 21.87 -26.57 -16.70
N SER A 8 20.74 -27.11 -17.10
CA SER A 8 19.45 -26.42 -16.99
C SER A 8 19.07 -26.39 -15.52
N GLU A 9 18.93 -25.20 -14.94
CA GLU A 9 18.32 -25.05 -13.62
C GLU A 9 16.87 -25.56 -13.66
N PRO A 10 16.36 -26.20 -12.59
CA PRO A 10 15.01 -26.76 -12.59
C PRO A 10 13.97 -25.62 -12.63
N GLU A 11 13.07 -25.67 -13.62
CA GLU A 11 11.99 -24.67 -13.85
C GLU A 11 11.10 -24.43 -12.61
N ALA A 12 10.93 -25.44 -11.77
CA ALA A 12 10.11 -25.35 -10.55
C ALA A 12 10.65 -24.37 -9.48
N PHE A 13 11.96 -24.12 -9.43
CA PHE A 13 12.54 -23.15 -8.48
C PHE A 13 12.29 -21.70 -8.91
N ARG A 14 12.10 -21.44 -10.21
CA ARG A 14 11.78 -20.12 -10.75
C ARG A 14 10.28 -19.80 -10.67
N SER A 15 9.40 -20.80 -10.81
CA SER A 15 7.95 -20.57 -10.86
C SER A 15 7.37 -20.04 -9.55
N ASP A 16 7.86 -20.51 -8.40
CA ASP A 16 7.33 -20.11 -7.09
C ASP A 16 7.75 -18.67 -6.71
N ASP A 17 8.96 -18.25 -7.13
CA ASP A 17 9.49 -16.90 -6.96
C ASP A 17 8.75 -15.89 -7.88
N GLU A 18 8.53 -16.23 -9.14
CA GLU A 18 7.78 -15.39 -10.08
C GLU A 18 6.31 -15.26 -9.69
N ALA A 19 5.67 -16.34 -9.24
CA ALA A 19 4.32 -16.28 -8.69
C ALA A 19 4.25 -15.41 -7.43
N GLY A 20 5.29 -15.43 -6.58
CA GLY A 20 5.41 -14.54 -5.42
C GLY A 20 5.49 -13.07 -5.82
N LYS A 21 6.37 -12.72 -6.76
CA LYS A 21 6.50 -11.36 -7.27
C LYS A 21 5.21 -10.86 -7.90
N LEU A 22 4.55 -11.70 -8.73
CA LEU A 22 3.29 -11.33 -9.35
C LEU A 22 2.23 -10.98 -8.31
N ARG A 23 2.09 -11.80 -7.25
CA ARG A 23 1.17 -11.50 -6.14
C ARG A 23 1.50 -10.17 -5.47
N ILE A 24 2.79 -9.89 -5.21
CA ILE A 24 3.21 -8.62 -4.61
C ILE A 24 2.82 -7.43 -5.50
N HIS A 25 3.01 -7.53 -6.82
CA HIS A 25 2.63 -6.47 -7.75
C HIS A 25 1.11 -6.26 -7.81
N GLU A 26 0.33 -7.34 -7.87
CA GLU A 26 -1.14 -7.30 -7.85
C GLU A 26 -1.65 -6.64 -6.56
N ARG A 27 -1.04 -6.96 -5.42
CA ARG A 27 -1.38 -6.34 -4.14
C ARG A 27 -1.00 -4.86 -4.06
N ALA A 28 0.17 -4.48 -4.58
CA ALA A 28 0.57 -3.07 -4.67
C ALA A 28 -0.39 -2.26 -5.57
N GLU A 29 -0.82 -2.84 -6.70
CA GLU A 29 -1.86 -2.21 -7.55
C GLU A 29 -3.20 -2.11 -6.82
N ALA A 30 -3.60 -3.15 -6.08
CA ALA A 30 -4.82 -3.15 -5.28
C ALA A 30 -4.76 -2.06 -4.19
N LEU A 31 -3.62 -1.83 -3.54
CA LEU A 31 -3.45 -0.73 -2.59
C LEU A 31 -3.74 0.64 -3.23
N LEU A 32 -3.28 0.87 -4.46
CA LEU A 32 -3.55 2.12 -5.18
C LEU A 32 -5.04 2.31 -5.50
N LYS A 33 -5.78 1.24 -5.77
CA LYS A 33 -7.24 1.32 -5.95
C LYS A 33 -7.95 1.60 -4.63
N ARG A 34 -7.53 0.92 -3.57
CA ARG A 34 -8.13 1.05 -2.24
C ARG A 34 -7.85 2.40 -1.59
N LYS A 35 -6.71 3.06 -1.89
CA LYS A 35 -6.50 4.45 -1.44
C LYS A 35 -7.55 5.39 -2.04
N ASP A 36 -8.00 5.16 -3.27
CA ASP A 36 -8.97 6.05 -3.92
C ASP A 36 -10.34 5.96 -3.25
N GLU A 37 -10.76 4.74 -2.89
CA GLU A 37 -11.94 4.52 -2.04
C GLU A 37 -11.79 5.23 -0.69
N TRP A 38 -10.66 5.02 -0.01
CA TRP A 38 -10.40 5.67 1.27
C TRP A 38 -10.43 7.20 1.18
N MET A 39 -9.81 7.79 0.15
CA MET A 39 -9.82 9.24 -0.08
C MET A 39 -11.23 9.77 -0.30
N SER A 40 -12.05 9.04 -1.07
CA SER A 40 -13.47 9.38 -1.27
C SER A 40 -14.24 9.39 0.05
N LEU A 41 -13.99 8.43 0.94
CA LEU A 41 -14.62 8.37 2.25
C LEU A 41 -14.14 9.50 3.18
N VAL A 42 -12.84 9.81 3.16
CA VAL A 42 -12.26 10.88 3.97
C VAL A 42 -12.86 12.24 3.59
N SER A 43 -12.94 12.56 2.30
CA SER A 43 -13.50 13.83 1.83
C SER A 43 -14.98 13.99 2.21
N GLN A 44 -15.76 12.90 2.19
CA GLN A 44 -17.16 12.89 2.61
C GLN A 44 -17.34 12.99 4.14
N SER A 45 -16.34 12.59 4.92
CA SER A 45 -16.44 12.49 6.38
C SER A 45 -16.22 13.80 7.13
N GLY A 46 -15.74 14.86 6.47
CA GLY A 46 -15.42 16.14 7.12
C GLY A 46 -14.29 16.05 8.16
N ARG A 47 -13.39 15.07 8.04
CA ARG A 47 -12.30 14.78 9.01
C ARG A 47 -11.07 15.64 8.87
N GLU A 48 -10.98 16.44 7.80
CA GLU A 48 -9.87 17.36 7.61
C GLU A 48 -9.82 18.38 8.76
N ARG A 49 -8.61 18.68 9.22
CA ARG A 49 -8.38 19.69 10.27
C ARG A 49 -8.34 21.10 9.70
N CYS A 50 -8.02 21.23 8.43
CA CYS A 50 -8.06 22.45 7.64
C CYS A 50 -8.62 22.13 6.27
N GLU A 51 -9.26 23.10 5.63
CA GLU A 51 -9.82 22.95 4.29
C GLU A 51 -8.73 22.56 3.28
N GLY A 52 -8.97 21.49 2.51
CA GLY A 52 -8.05 21.01 1.47
C GLY A 52 -6.84 20.27 2.02
N GLN A 53 -6.91 19.76 3.26
CA GLN A 53 -5.79 19.04 3.87
C GLN A 53 -5.39 17.82 3.04
N LEU A 54 -6.35 17.04 2.55
CA LEU A 54 -6.07 15.84 1.75
C LEU A 54 -5.40 16.18 0.42
N ASP A 55 -5.84 17.26 -0.24
CA ASP A 55 -5.25 17.74 -1.48
C ASP A 55 -3.81 18.20 -1.27
N GLN A 56 -3.53 18.90 -0.17
CA GLN A 56 -2.16 19.31 0.18
C GLN A 56 -1.27 18.09 0.46
N ILE A 57 -1.78 17.07 1.16
CA ILE A 57 -1.02 15.84 1.41
C ILE A 57 -0.65 15.16 0.08
N LEU A 58 -1.59 15.07 -0.86
CA LEU A 58 -1.32 14.48 -2.18
C LEU A 58 -0.30 15.29 -2.97
N LEU A 59 -0.37 16.63 -2.91
CA LEU A 59 0.61 17.50 -3.53
C LEU A 59 2.01 17.30 -2.96
N ASP A 60 2.12 17.16 -1.64
CA ASP A 60 3.40 16.96 -0.94
C ASP A 60 4.01 15.57 -1.21
N LEU A 61 3.17 14.55 -1.36
CA LEU A 61 3.61 13.18 -1.68
C LEU A 61 4.03 13.02 -3.15
N GLY A 62 3.46 13.82 -4.05
CA GLY A 62 3.65 13.67 -5.49
C GLY A 62 2.98 12.41 -6.05
N ASP A 63 3.32 12.08 -7.29
CA ASP A 63 2.74 10.94 -8.01
C ASP A 63 3.04 9.61 -7.30
N PRO A 64 2.08 8.66 -7.28
CA PRO A 64 2.33 7.34 -6.72
C PRO A 64 3.40 6.58 -7.53
N PRO A 65 4.27 5.80 -6.87
CA PRO A 65 5.23 4.94 -7.55
C PRO A 65 4.54 3.85 -8.39
N ASP A 66 5.28 3.28 -9.36
CA ASP A 66 4.78 2.17 -10.18
C ASP A 66 4.72 0.87 -9.35
N PRO A 67 3.54 0.23 -9.20
CA PRO A 67 3.37 -0.96 -8.36
C PRO A 67 4.09 -2.20 -8.88
N THR A 68 4.39 -2.27 -10.18
CA THR A 68 5.02 -3.44 -10.82
C THR A 68 6.54 -3.43 -10.72
N THR A 69 7.13 -2.25 -10.51
CA THR A 69 8.58 -2.07 -10.42
C THR A 69 9.02 -1.63 -9.02
N HIS A 70 8.15 -0.94 -8.27
CA HIS A 70 8.44 -0.35 -6.96
C HIS A 70 7.35 -0.65 -5.90
N PRO A 71 6.98 -1.93 -5.65
CA PRO A 71 5.89 -2.27 -4.73
C PRO A 71 6.14 -1.83 -3.28
N SER A 72 7.39 -1.82 -2.82
CA SER A 72 7.75 -1.27 -1.50
C SER A 72 7.49 0.24 -1.40
N ASP A 73 7.80 0.99 -2.45
CA ASP A 73 7.64 2.43 -2.47
C ASP A 73 6.16 2.80 -2.51
N VAL A 74 5.33 2.01 -3.22
CA VAL A 74 3.87 2.11 -3.17
C VAL A 74 3.35 1.97 -1.74
N ALA A 75 3.79 0.95 -1.00
CA ALA A 75 3.35 0.77 0.39
C ALA A 75 3.77 1.95 1.28
N LEU A 76 4.99 2.46 1.13
CA LEU A 76 5.47 3.64 1.86
C LEU A 76 4.68 4.90 1.52
N TRP A 77 4.39 5.12 0.22
CA TRP A 77 3.61 6.26 -0.26
C TRP A 77 2.19 6.23 0.32
N VAL A 78 1.52 5.06 0.28
CA VAL A 78 0.17 4.91 0.84
C VAL A 78 0.19 5.05 2.38
N ALA A 79 1.21 4.52 3.05
CA ALA A 79 1.37 4.69 4.49
C ALA A 79 1.49 6.17 4.89
N ALA A 80 2.25 6.96 4.12
CA ALA A 80 2.40 8.39 4.33
C ALA A 80 1.09 9.16 4.08
N LEU A 81 0.30 8.75 3.09
CA LEU A 81 -1.03 9.31 2.82
C LEU A 81 -2.01 9.08 3.98
N ILE A 82 -2.06 7.86 4.55
CA ILE A 82 -3.04 7.53 5.60
C ILE A 82 -2.57 7.89 7.02
N ASN A 83 -1.28 8.11 7.22
CA ASN A 83 -0.71 8.66 8.45
C ASN A 83 0.08 9.95 8.17
N PRO A 84 -0.61 11.02 7.70
CA PRO A 84 0.05 12.27 7.36
C PRO A 84 0.46 13.04 8.62
N ILE A 85 1.30 14.06 8.44
CA ILE A 85 1.61 15.04 9.46
C ILE A 85 1.20 16.42 8.92
N PRO A 86 0.23 17.13 9.55
CA PRO A 86 -0.56 16.72 10.71
C PRO A 86 -1.52 15.56 10.41
N ALA A 87 -1.80 14.71 11.43
CA ALA A 87 -2.66 13.53 11.26
C ALA A 87 -4.12 13.87 10.91
N LEU A 88 -4.78 13.01 10.12
CA LEU A 88 -6.24 13.06 9.90
C LEU A 88 -7.04 12.37 11.02
N GLY A 89 -6.40 11.47 11.78
CA GLY A 89 -7.03 10.74 12.89
C GLY A 89 -8.05 9.68 12.47
N VAL A 90 -7.92 9.14 11.25
CA VAL A 90 -8.87 8.16 10.68
C VAL A 90 -8.27 6.76 10.48
N ALA A 91 -6.95 6.61 10.58
CA ALA A 91 -6.25 5.34 10.46
C ALA A 91 -5.37 5.05 11.70
N LEU A 92 -5.05 3.78 11.92
CA LEU A 92 -4.07 3.37 12.94
C LEU A 92 -2.67 3.88 12.56
N GLU A 93 -1.83 4.10 13.55
CA GLU A 93 -0.43 4.49 13.33
C GLU A 93 0.39 3.28 12.87
N ILE A 94 0.83 3.30 11.61
CA ILE A 94 1.55 2.21 10.95
C ILE A 94 2.97 2.55 10.53
N ARG A 95 3.43 3.80 10.66
CA ARG A 95 4.79 4.18 10.20
C ARG A 95 5.88 3.32 10.83
N PRO A 96 5.87 3.00 12.14
CA PRO A 96 6.86 2.09 12.70
C PRO A 96 6.83 0.69 12.05
N ALA A 97 5.65 0.14 11.81
CA ALA A 97 5.51 -1.19 11.22
C ALA A 97 6.05 -1.24 9.79
N VAL A 98 5.69 -0.26 8.95
CA VAL A 98 6.13 -0.21 7.54
C VAL A 98 7.63 0.07 7.43
N LEU A 99 8.20 0.92 8.30
CA LEU A 99 9.63 1.22 8.30
C LEU A 99 10.49 0.07 8.83
N CYS A 100 9.96 -0.76 9.75
CA CYS A 100 10.66 -1.91 10.29
C CYS A 100 10.51 -3.19 9.44
N ALA A 101 9.56 -3.23 8.52
CA ALA A 101 9.34 -4.36 7.62
C ALA A 101 10.54 -4.60 6.70
N CYS A 102 10.87 -5.88 6.52
CA CYS A 102 12.05 -6.35 5.79
C CYS A 102 11.88 -6.25 4.28
N ASP A 103 10.67 -6.47 3.76
CA ASP A 103 10.39 -6.55 2.33
C ASP A 103 9.07 -5.88 1.93
N ALA A 104 8.74 -5.96 0.63
CA ALA A 104 7.52 -5.37 0.09
C ALA A 104 6.25 -6.05 0.61
N ASP A 105 6.29 -7.37 0.80
CA ASP A 105 5.12 -8.15 1.21
C ASP A 105 4.69 -7.76 2.62
N GLU A 106 5.64 -7.70 3.56
CA GLU A 106 5.41 -7.25 4.93
C GLU A 106 4.92 -5.79 5.02
N ARG A 107 5.46 -4.90 4.18
CA ARG A 107 5.01 -3.49 4.11
C ARG A 107 3.59 -3.38 3.61
N ILE A 108 3.26 -4.09 2.53
CA ILE A 108 1.92 -4.11 1.94
C ILE A 108 0.92 -4.69 2.95
N ASP A 109 1.26 -5.79 3.63
CA ASP A 109 0.47 -6.39 4.71
C ASP A 109 0.07 -5.38 5.79
N ALA A 110 1.04 -4.57 6.26
CA ALA A 110 0.80 -3.58 7.30
C ALA A 110 -0.17 -2.47 6.82
N VAL A 111 0.02 -2.00 5.58
CA VAL A 111 -0.81 -0.96 4.98
C VAL A 111 -2.23 -1.46 4.70
N GLU A 112 -2.38 -2.64 4.10
CA GLU A 112 -3.68 -3.24 3.80
C GLU A 112 -4.55 -3.33 5.05
N ARG A 113 -4.00 -3.89 6.13
CA ARG A 113 -4.72 -4.03 7.41
C ARG A 113 -5.19 -2.69 7.95
N ALA A 114 -4.34 -1.66 7.93
CA ALA A 114 -4.73 -0.34 8.43
C ALA A 114 -5.74 0.38 7.52
N LEU A 115 -5.62 0.18 6.22
CA LEU A 115 -6.54 0.73 5.23
C LEU A 115 -7.92 0.06 5.34
N ASP A 116 -7.99 -1.26 5.46
CA ASP A 116 -9.21 -2.04 5.71
C ASP A 116 -9.94 -1.51 6.94
N ASP A 117 -9.21 -1.42 8.05
CA ASP A 117 -9.75 -1.00 9.34
C ASP A 117 -10.22 0.47 9.31
N SER A 118 -9.53 1.33 8.56
CA SER A 118 -9.91 2.73 8.37
C SER A 118 -11.17 2.88 7.50
N ILE A 119 -11.20 2.21 6.34
CA ILE A 119 -12.34 2.20 5.41
C ILE A 119 -13.59 1.69 6.13
N ALA A 120 -13.51 0.56 6.83
CA ALA A 120 -14.64 -0.01 7.56
C ALA A 120 -15.22 0.97 8.60
N ARG A 121 -14.36 1.67 9.35
CA ARG A 121 -14.78 2.67 10.34
C ARG A 121 -15.38 3.93 9.73
N LEU A 122 -14.87 4.37 8.57
CA LEU A 122 -15.40 5.51 7.85
C LEU A 122 -16.78 5.17 7.26
N ALA A 123 -16.90 4.00 6.61
CA ALA A 123 -18.15 3.53 6.00
C ALA A 123 -19.28 3.38 7.03
N GLN A 124 -19.04 2.68 8.15
CA GLN A 124 -20.04 2.50 9.21
C GLN A 124 -20.59 3.82 9.76
N ARG A 125 -19.78 4.89 9.77
CA ARG A 125 -20.22 6.20 10.24
C ARG A 125 -21.11 6.93 9.24
N MET A 126 -20.98 6.66 7.95
CA MET A 126 -21.85 7.26 6.93
C MET A 126 -23.25 6.62 6.97
N ASP A 127 -23.33 5.32 7.28
CA ASP A 127 -24.61 4.60 7.39
C ASP A 127 -25.38 4.92 8.69
N GLY A 128 -24.69 5.41 9.71
CA GLY A 128 -25.24 5.70 11.04
C GLY A 128 -25.50 7.19 11.33
N GLY A 129 -25.45 8.06 10.33
CA GLY A 129 -25.62 9.52 10.42
C GLY A 129 -27.02 10.01 10.07
#